data_AF-A0A7S1KYE7-F1
#
_entry.id   AF-A0A7S1KYE7-F1
#
_cell.length_a   1.000
_cell.length_b   1.000
_cell.length_c   1.000
_cell.angle_alpha   90.00
_cell.angle_beta   90.00
_cell.angle_gamma   90.00
#
_symmetry.space_group_name_H-M   'P 1'
#
loop_
_entity.id
_entity.type
_entity.pdbx_description
1 polymer ?
#
loop_
_entity_poly.entity_id
_entity_poly.type
_entity_poly.pdbx_seq_one_letter_code
_entity_poly.pdbx_strand_id
1 'polypeptide(L)'
;MPRLEVLVEGASGLRNVQTFGTIDPYCAVELEGKTWKTKYADDTTAPNWNETFKFNVADPDSSRIRFAIWNSNTMSDDFLGEYFMTISGLHRGVPERRDVLLNNCKSNAELRVVLTAVDFGKDVPPAEAPTANVPSPQVYPAAPQQQPPAPQGYPAQPPPAPYGAPPPAMPQPIGGVDDAELRRQQEAAAAAAAAEAERRRQEEAEAEARRRQEEEAARRRKEEEEAARRRQEQQQAQHHHRHHHGHHQHGNNMAGAGAMGGMMGGMMQMMNGMMEANQRYAMQMQQNMQQQQGGRRRHGRRRDDGSDFDDDGSSSTWTSDSSWTEDSDGSMSWGEDDSFDEQRLSHEEMMEAQREAIRAQREAVRAQQAAAREQHRLVREQQAELRRQMREQQAASREEARMQREQQRLMREEQRRMQAEMREQQRLMREQMRQGMFM
;
A
#
# COMPACT_ATOMS: atom_id res chain seq x y z
N MET A 1 -35.91 2.64 8.13
CA MET A 1 -34.76 2.04 7.45
C MET A 1 -33.90 1.39 8.51
N PRO A 2 -33.49 0.13 8.34
CA PRO A 2 -32.63 -0.55 9.29
C PRO A 2 -31.31 0.22 9.50
N ARG A 3 -30.80 0.20 10.73
CA ARG A 3 -29.66 0.93 11.26
C ARG A 3 -28.58 -0.03 11.70
N LEU A 4 -27.41 0.13 11.12
CA LEU A 4 -26.20 -0.62 11.45
C LEU A 4 -25.21 0.33 12.12
N GLU A 5 -24.67 -0.08 13.26
CA GLU A 5 -23.54 0.61 13.88
C GLU A 5 -22.29 -0.24 13.70
N VAL A 6 -21.20 0.37 13.22
CA VAL A 6 -19.92 -0.28 12.99
C VAL A 6 -18.85 0.49 13.71
N LEU A 7 -18.25 -0.13 14.71
CA LEU A 7 -17.07 0.36 15.38
C LEU A 7 -15.84 -0.27 14.73
N VAL A 8 -14.98 0.56 14.15
CA VAL A 8 -13.67 0.16 13.66
C VAL A 8 -12.68 0.38 14.81
N GLU A 9 -12.32 -0.70 15.51
CA GLU A 9 -11.40 -0.62 16.65
C GLU A 9 -9.98 -0.34 16.13
N GLY A 10 -9.46 -1.20 15.25
CA GLY A 10 -8.08 -1.08 14.80
C GLY A 10 -7.65 -2.17 13.83
N ALA A 11 -6.38 -2.15 13.46
CA ALA A 11 -5.75 -3.24 12.71
C ALA A 11 -4.37 -3.55 13.28
N SER A 12 -3.84 -4.73 13.01
CA SER A 12 -2.51 -5.16 13.44
C SER A 12 -1.79 -5.95 12.34
N GLY A 13 -0.46 -5.89 12.32
CA GLY A 13 0.34 -6.64 11.35
C GLY A 13 0.33 -6.04 9.94
N LEU A 14 0.04 -4.75 9.81
CA LEU A 14 0.15 -4.04 8.54
C LEU A 14 1.63 -3.95 8.13
N ARG A 15 1.92 -4.28 6.87
CA ARG A 15 3.27 -4.14 6.33
C ARG A 15 3.62 -2.67 6.17
N ASN A 16 4.79 -2.26 6.67
CA ASN A 16 5.35 -0.97 6.29
C ASN A 16 5.73 -1.00 4.80
N VAL A 17 5.02 -0.21 4.00
CA VAL A 17 5.24 -0.07 2.55
C VAL A 17 6.13 1.13 2.21
N GLN A 18 6.41 2.01 3.18
CA GLN A 18 7.24 3.19 2.97
C GLN A 18 8.74 2.84 3.04
N THR A 19 9.54 3.57 2.25
CA THR A 19 11.02 3.41 2.21
C THR A 19 11.71 4.23 3.31
N PHE A 20 11.08 5.32 3.75
CA PHE A 20 11.51 6.18 4.84
C PHE A 20 10.26 6.55 5.64
N GLY A 21 10.26 6.34 6.96
CA GLY A 21 9.08 6.55 7.83
C GLY A 21 8.25 5.29 8.09
N THR A 22 7.12 5.46 8.79
CA THR A 22 6.11 4.41 9.02
C THR A 22 4.81 4.79 8.31
N ILE A 23 3.99 3.79 8.01
CA ILE A 23 2.69 4.03 7.36
C ILE A 23 1.73 4.82 8.25
N ASP A 24 0.85 5.59 7.61
CA ASP A 24 -0.24 6.37 8.22
C ASP A 24 -1.61 5.77 7.83
N PRO A 25 -1.97 4.59 8.37
CA PRO A 25 -3.15 3.87 7.90
C PRO A 25 -4.47 4.51 8.32
N TYR A 26 -5.46 4.45 7.42
CA TYR A 26 -6.87 4.72 7.69
C TYR A 26 -7.77 3.63 7.10
N CYS A 27 -8.96 3.46 7.67
CA CYS A 27 -9.96 2.52 7.17
C CYS A 27 -11.07 3.27 6.45
N ALA A 28 -11.33 2.87 5.20
CA ALA A 28 -12.49 3.28 4.42
C ALA A 28 -13.57 2.19 4.51
N VAL A 29 -14.71 2.52 5.11
CA VAL A 29 -15.89 1.67 5.22
C VAL A 29 -16.84 2.03 4.08
N GLU A 30 -17.13 1.09 3.19
CA GLU A 30 -18.05 1.27 2.07
C GLU A 30 -19.29 0.39 2.23
N LEU A 31 -20.46 1.01 2.11
CA LEU A 31 -21.75 0.34 2.17
C LEU A 31 -22.71 0.99 1.17
N GLU A 32 -23.32 0.18 0.28
CA GLU A 32 -24.32 0.62 -0.71
C GLU A 32 -23.86 1.84 -1.55
N GLY A 33 -22.58 1.89 -1.91
CA GLY A 33 -22.00 2.97 -2.73
C GLY A 33 -21.67 4.26 -1.97
N LYS A 34 -21.84 4.28 -0.65
CA LYS A 34 -21.38 5.36 0.23
C LYS A 34 -20.10 4.93 0.94
N THR A 35 -19.15 5.84 1.06
CA THR A 35 -17.83 5.60 1.68
C THR A 35 -17.61 6.55 2.83
N TRP A 36 -17.21 6.02 3.98
CA TRP A 36 -16.81 6.75 5.17
C TRP A 36 -15.38 6.38 5.52
N LYS A 37 -14.61 7.35 6.00
CA LYS A 37 -13.19 7.15 6.33
C LYS A 37 -12.97 7.43 7.80
N THR A 38 -12.16 6.60 8.46
CA THR A 38 -11.62 6.93 9.78
C THR A 38 -10.59 8.05 9.67
N LYS A 39 -10.21 8.62 10.80
CA LYS A 39 -8.96 9.38 10.91
C LYS A 39 -7.78 8.49 10.57
N TYR A 40 -6.71 9.16 10.15
CA TYR A 40 -5.40 8.55 9.96
C TYR A 40 -4.78 8.30 11.34
N ALA A 41 -4.06 7.19 11.46
CA ALA A 41 -3.22 6.93 12.62
C ALA A 41 -1.77 7.15 12.21
N ASP A 42 -1.10 8.12 12.83
CA ASP A 42 0.24 8.54 12.41
C ASP A 42 1.30 7.49 12.79
N ASP A 43 2.20 7.19 11.84
CA ASP A 43 3.41 6.39 12.01
C ASP A 43 3.21 5.03 12.71
N THR A 44 2.20 4.23 12.30
CA THR A 44 1.90 2.95 12.97
C THR A 44 1.51 1.80 12.04
N THR A 45 2.07 0.62 12.31
CA THR A 45 1.67 -0.65 11.67
C THR A 45 0.56 -1.40 12.42
N ALA A 46 0.14 -0.87 13.57
CA ALA A 46 -0.93 -1.38 14.39
C ALA A 46 -1.87 -0.24 14.83
N PRO A 47 -2.64 0.34 13.89
CA PRO A 47 -3.50 1.48 14.17
C PRO A 47 -4.65 1.12 15.09
N ASN A 48 -5.03 2.09 15.93
CA ASN A 48 -6.16 2.00 16.83
C ASN A 48 -7.04 3.24 16.62
N TRP A 49 -8.11 3.10 15.83
CA TRP A 49 -8.98 4.22 15.47
C TRP A 49 -10.11 4.42 16.48
N ASN A 50 -10.74 3.32 16.95
CA ASN A 50 -11.92 3.33 17.81
C ASN A 50 -13.04 4.26 17.31
N GLU A 51 -13.31 4.25 16.01
CA GLU A 51 -14.30 5.12 15.40
C GLU A 51 -15.60 4.37 15.09
N THR A 52 -16.73 4.95 15.52
CA THR A 52 -18.06 4.38 15.30
C THR A 52 -18.77 5.11 14.17
N PHE A 53 -19.20 4.34 13.17
CA PHE A 53 -20.01 4.80 12.06
C PHE A 53 -21.43 4.26 12.17
N LYS A 54 -22.41 5.09 11.79
CA LYS A 54 -23.83 4.72 11.80
C LYS A 54 -24.36 4.77 10.38
N PHE A 55 -24.92 3.66 9.92
CA PHE A 55 -25.41 3.50 8.56
C PHE A 55 -26.90 3.22 8.57
N ASN A 56 -27.60 3.77 7.59
CA ASN A 56 -28.95 3.39 7.24
C ASN A 56 -28.83 2.42 6.07
N VAL A 57 -29.20 1.16 6.30
CA VAL A 57 -29.17 0.07 5.33
C VAL A 57 -30.50 0.07 4.58
N ALA A 58 -30.49 -0.07 3.24
CA ALA A 58 -31.71 -0.21 2.47
C ALA A 58 -32.25 -1.65 2.57
N ASP A 59 -31.39 -2.64 2.32
CA ASP A 59 -31.73 -4.06 2.40
C ASP A 59 -30.67 -4.86 3.19
N PRO A 60 -30.94 -5.24 4.46
CA PRO A 60 -29.98 -5.95 5.29
C PRO A 60 -29.71 -7.39 4.85
N ASP A 61 -30.58 -7.99 4.04
CA ASP A 61 -30.42 -9.40 3.63
C ASP A 61 -29.44 -9.55 2.46
N SER A 62 -29.35 -8.55 1.59
CA SER A 62 -28.44 -8.53 0.43
C SER A 62 -27.23 -7.61 0.58
N SER A 63 -27.23 -6.74 1.59
CA SER A 63 -26.16 -5.76 1.81
C SER A 63 -24.82 -6.39 2.17
N ARG A 64 -23.77 -5.85 1.55
CA ARG A 64 -22.37 -6.20 1.80
C ARG A 64 -21.60 -4.94 2.18
N ILE A 65 -20.89 -5.02 3.30
CA ILE A 65 -19.99 -3.97 3.76
C ILE A 65 -18.56 -4.32 3.36
N ARG A 66 -17.82 -3.31 2.91
CA ARG A 66 -16.38 -3.40 2.60
C ARG A 66 -15.61 -2.53 3.57
N PHE A 67 -14.52 -3.07 4.08
CA PHE A 67 -13.52 -2.35 4.85
C PHE A 67 -12.23 -2.35 4.04
N ALA A 68 -11.77 -1.20 3.58
CA ALA A 68 -10.53 -1.07 2.83
C ALA A 68 -9.54 -0.24 3.65
N ILE A 69 -8.36 -0.77 3.94
CA ILE A 69 -7.31 -0.07 4.66
C ILE A 69 -6.35 0.54 3.64
N TRP A 70 -6.06 1.81 3.82
CA TRP A 70 -5.21 2.61 2.97
C TRP A 70 -4.14 3.26 3.82
N ASN A 71 -2.94 3.42 3.27
CA ASN A 71 -1.88 4.23 3.83
C ASN A 71 -2.02 5.64 3.25
N SER A 72 -2.27 6.65 4.09
CA SER A 72 -2.30 8.04 3.63
C SER A 72 -0.88 8.48 3.28
N ASN A 73 -0.63 8.85 2.03
CA ASN A 73 0.64 9.46 1.64
C ASN A 73 0.38 10.79 0.94
N THR A 74 1.38 11.68 0.95
CA THR A 74 1.30 13.00 0.31
C THR A 74 1.02 12.95 -1.20
N MET A 75 1.45 11.89 -1.89
CA MET A 75 1.34 11.79 -3.36
C MET A 75 0.23 10.84 -3.83
N SER A 76 0.07 9.69 -3.18
CA SER A 76 -0.95 8.69 -3.52
C SER A 76 -1.09 7.68 -2.39
N ASP A 77 -2.32 7.41 -1.97
CA ASP A 77 -2.59 6.45 -0.91
C ASP A 77 -2.27 5.03 -1.37
N ASP A 78 -1.45 4.31 -0.61
CA ASP A 78 -1.15 2.91 -0.90
C ASP A 78 -2.24 2.02 -0.31
N PHE A 79 -2.80 1.14 -1.12
CA PHE A 79 -3.75 0.14 -0.64
C PHE A 79 -3.04 -0.92 0.22
N LEU A 80 -3.48 -1.07 1.48
CA LEU A 80 -2.88 -2.00 2.43
C LEU A 80 -3.66 -3.32 2.55
N GLY A 81 -4.95 -3.34 2.22
CA GLY A 81 -5.77 -4.55 2.23
C GLY A 81 -7.25 -4.24 2.33
N GLU A 82 -8.10 -5.24 2.10
CA GLU A 82 -9.55 -5.10 2.24
C GLU A 82 -10.21 -6.32 2.84
N TYR A 83 -11.35 -6.12 3.46
CA TYR A 83 -12.22 -7.17 3.93
C TYR A 83 -13.65 -6.89 3.50
N PHE A 84 -14.38 -7.95 3.18
CA PHE A 84 -15.78 -7.83 2.84
C PHE A 84 -16.60 -8.82 3.65
N MET A 85 -17.76 -8.39 4.12
CA MET A 85 -18.71 -9.27 4.79
C MET A 85 -20.15 -8.89 4.50
N THR A 86 -21.04 -9.87 4.59
CA THR A 86 -22.48 -9.66 4.55
C THR A 86 -23.01 -9.37 5.95
N ILE A 87 -24.04 -8.52 6.04
CA ILE A 87 -24.63 -8.11 7.32
C ILE A 87 -25.89 -8.90 7.70
N SER A 88 -26.38 -9.76 6.80
CA SER A 88 -27.57 -10.60 6.97
C SER A 88 -27.51 -11.63 8.11
N GLY A 89 -26.31 -11.91 8.62
CA GLY A 89 -26.07 -12.87 9.71
C GLY A 89 -26.01 -12.26 11.11
N LEU A 90 -26.17 -10.94 11.26
CA LEU A 90 -26.01 -10.27 12.55
C LEU A 90 -27.23 -10.49 13.46
N HIS A 91 -26.96 -10.52 14.77
CA HIS A 91 -28.01 -10.57 15.80
C HIS A 91 -28.48 -9.16 16.18
N ARG A 92 -29.80 -9.01 16.34
CA ARG A 92 -30.40 -7.72 16.71
C ARG A 92 -29.95 -7.31 18.12
N GLY A 93 -29.38 -6.10 18.23
CA GLY A 93 -28.98 -5.45 19.48
C GLY A 93 -27.71 -5.99 20.12
N VAL A 94 -27.06 -7.00 19.52
CA VAL A 94 -25.84 -7.62 20.06
C VAL A 94 -24.63 -7.09 19.30
N PRO A 95 -23.63 -6.50 19.98
CA PRO A 95 -22.37 -6.14 19.35
C PRO A 95 -21.56 -7.41 19.05
N GLU A 96 -21.38 -7.71 17.76
CA GLU A 96 -20.53 -8.80 17.29
C GLU A 96 -19.13 -8.29 16.98
N ARG A 97 -18.16 -8.63 17.84
CA ARG A 97 -16.74 -8.38 17.60
C ARG A 97 -16.16 -9.42 16.66
N ARG A 98 -15.42 -8.97 15.65
CA ARG A 98 -14.73 -9.83 14.67
C ARG A 98 -13.29 -9.37 14.48
N ASP A 99 -12.38 -10.32 14.61
CA ASP A 99 -10.98 -10.20 14.21
C ASP A 99 -10.83 -10.97 12.89
N VAL A 100 -10.55 -10.25 11.79
CA VAL A 100 -10.59 -10.79 10.42
C VAL A 100 -9.31 -10.50 9.67
N LEU A 101 -8.83 -11.46 8.89
CA LEU A 101 -7.67 -11.26 8.02
C LEU A 101 -8.05 -10.40 6.81
N LEU A 102 -7.19 -9.43 6.49
CA LEU A 102 -7.35 -8.61 5.30
C LEU A 102 -7.00 -9.42 4.04
N ASN A 103 -7.88 -9.36 3.07
CA ASN A 103 -7.64 -9.85 1.72
C ASN A 103 -6.80 -8.84 0.94
N ASN A 104 -6.12 -9.33 -0.10
CA ASN A 104 -5.30 -8.51 -1.00
C ASN A 104 -4.23 -7.68 -0.25
N CYS A 105 -3.79 -8.19 0.90
CA CYS A 105 -2.73 -7.62 1.71
C CYS A 105 -1.40 -8.32 1.39
N LYS A 106 -0.28 -7.58 1.42
CA LYS A 106 1.07 -8.14 1.28
C LYS A 106 1.62 -8.70 2.62
N SER A 107 0.82 -8.71 3.67
CA SER A 107 1.07 -9.32 4.98
C SER A 107 -0.17 -10.03 5.52
N ASN A 108 -0.03 -10.77 6.63
CA ASN A 108 -1.14 -11.36 7.37
C ASN A 108 -1.75 -10.33 8.33
N ALA A 109 -2.19 -9.19 7.78
CA ALA A 109 -2.77 -8.13 8.58
C ALA A 109 -4.18 -8.51 9.06
N GLU A 110 -4.47 -8.21 10.32
CA GLU A 110 -5.75 -8.46 10.98
C GLU A 110 -6.47 -7.12 11.20
N LEU A 111 -7.75 -7.07 10.85
CA LEU A 111 -8.66 -5.96 11.11
C LEU A 111 -9.62 -6.37 12.22
N ARG A 112 -9.83 -5.45 13.17
CA ARG A 112 -10.73 -5.64 14.30
C ARG A 112 -11.89 -4.66 14.20
N VAL A 113 -13.10 -5.21 14.08
CA VAL A 113 -14.35 -4.46 13.93
C VAL A 113 -15.43 -5.03 14.85
N VAL A 114 -16.34 -4.16 15.30
CA VAL A 114 -17.52 -4.55 16.06
C VAL A 114 -18.75 -4.05 15.31
N LEU A 115 -19.68 -4.94 14.99
CA LEU A 115 -20.90 -4.61 14.26
C LEU A 115 -22.12 -4.81 15.18
N THR A 116 -23.02 -3.84 15.21
CA THR A 116 -24.27 -3.91 15.98
C THR A 116 -25.44 -3.63 15.06
N ALA A 117 -26.29 -4.63 14.83
CA ALA A 117 -27.53 -4.45 14.10
C ALA A 117 -28.58 -3.89 15.06
N VAL A 118 -28.93 -2.61 14.95
CA VAL A 118 -29.75 -1.92 15.97
C VAL A 118 -31.21 -2.35 15.91
N ASP A 119 -31.75 -2.51 14.71
CA ASP A 119 -33.18 -2.70 14.45
C ASP A 119 -33.45 -3.72 13.32
N PHE A 120 -32.46 -4.54 12.99
CA PHE A 120 -32.55 -5.69 12.09
C PHE A 120 -31.68 -6.85 12.59
N GLY A 121 -31.71 -7.99 11.90
CA GLY A 121 -30.98 -9.19 12.29
C GLY A 121 -31.88 -10.22 12.96
N LYS A 122 -31.30 -11.39 13.24
CA LYS A 122 -32.04 -12.49 13.87
C LYS A 122 -32.26 -12.16 15.34
N ASP A 123 -33.49 -12.39 15.81
CA ASP A 123 -33.77 -12.32 17.24
C ASP A 123 -32.97 -13.43 17.93
N VAL A 124 -32.28 -13.07 19.01
CA VAL A 124 -31.49 -14.01 19.80
C VAL A 124 -32.48 -15.02 20.41
N PRO A 125 -32.31 -16.34 20.20
CA PRO A 125 -33.15 -17.31 20.89
C PRO A 125 -33.04 -17.09 22.41
N PRO A 126 -34.12 -17.25 23.19
CA PRO A 126 -34.16 -16.94 24.63
C PRO A 126 -33.14 -17.69 25.52
N ALA A 127 -32.28 -18.54 24.96
CA ALA A 127 -31.30 -19.36 25.65
C ALA A 127 -29.87 -18.79 25.64
N GLU A 128 -29.58 -17.73 24.87
CA GLU A 128 -28.24 -17.13 24.78
C GLU A 128 -28.29 -15.60 24.80
N ALA A 129 -29.00 -15.02 25.77
CA ALA A 129 -28.57 -13.71 26.24
C ALA A 129 -27.09 -13.86 26.62
N PRO A 130 -26.16 -13.03 26.10
CA PRO A 130 -24.88 -12.92 26.75
C PRO A 130 -25.23 -12.53 28.18
N THR A 131 -24.93 -13.43 29.13
CA THR A 131 -24.53 -12.99 30.45
C THR A 131 -23.43 -12.00 30.15
N ALA A 132 -23.82 -10.73 30.12
CA ALA A 132 -22.89 -9.65 30.24
C ALA A 132 -22.11 -10.05 31.48
N ASN A 133 -20.87 -10.48 31.27
CA ASN A 133 -19.84 -10.45 32.27
C ASN A 133 -19.57 -8.96 32.53
N VAL A 134 -20.61 -8.25 32.96
CA VAL A 134 -20.49 -7.22 33.97
C VAL A 134 -19.89 -8.00 35.13
N PRO A 135 -18.68 -7.70 35.59
CA PRO A 135 -18.38 -8.04 36.96
C PRO A 135 -19.49 -7.35 37.77
N SER A 136 -20.48 -8.14 38.22
CA SER A 136 -21.30 -7.76 39.34
C SER A 136 -20.34 -7.14 40.36
N PRO A 137 -20.62 -5.96 40.92
CA PRO A 137 -19.84 -5.50 42.06
C PRO A 137 -19.94 -6.61 43.10
N GLN A 138 -18.87 -7.41 43.19
CA GLN A 138 -18.61 -8.26 44.32
C GLN A 138 -18.68 -7.30 45.49
N VAL A 139 -19.75 -7.43 46.27
CA VAL A 139 -19.85 -6.85 47.60
C VAL A 139 -18.77 -7.59 48.39
N TYR A 140 -17.53 -7.12 48.25
CA TYR A 140 -16.51 -7.41 49.24
C TYR A 140 -17.06 -6.82 50.54
N PRO A 141 -17.17 -7.60 51.64
CA PRO A 141 -17.22 -6.98 52.94
C PRO A 141 -16.00 -6.07 53.03
N ALA A 142 -16.25 -4.77 53.20
CA ALA A 142 -15.22 -3.76 53.25
C ALA A 142 -14.18 -4.19 54.29
N ALA A 143 -12.95 -4.46 53.82
CA ALA A 143 -11.80 -4.37 54.68
C ALA A 143 -11.82 -2.95 55.29
N PRO A 144 -11.58 -2.79 56.61
CA PRO A 144 -11.69 -1.51 57.28
C PRO A 144 -10.76 -0.50 56.61
N GLN A 145 -11.35 0.46 55.89
CA GLN A 145 -10.66 1.64 55.43
C GLN A 145 -10.23 2.43 56.67
N GLN A 146 -8.93 2.56 56.88
CA GLN A 146 -8.40 3.58 57.79
C GLN A 146 -8.77 4.95 57.20
N GLN A 147 -9.70 5.64 57.86
CA GLN A 147 -9.97 7.04 57.60
C GLN A 147 -8.66 7.84 57.80
N PRO A 148 -8.27 8.73 56.89
CA PRO A 148 -7.38 9.82 57.28
C PRO A 148 -8.08 10.66 58.36
N PRO A 149 -7.40 11.04 59.44
CA PRO A 149 -8.02 11.81 60.51
C PRO A 149 -8.51 13.16 59.97
N ALA A 150 -9.72 13.54 60.39
CA ALA A 150 -10.34 14.82 60.09
C ALA A 150 -9.46 16.00 60.57
N PRO A 151 -9.49 17.16 59.91
CA PRO A 151 -8.95 18.38 60.48
C PRO A 151 -9.76 18.75 61.73
N GLN A 152 -9.14 18.64 62.89
CA GLN A 152 -9.71 19.11 64.15
C GLN A 152 -9.85 20.64 64.11
N GLY A 153 -11.03 21.09 64.56
CA GLY A 153 -11.44 22.48 64.57
C GLY A 153 -10.49 23.41 65.31
N TYR A 154 -10.43 24.63 64.82
CA TYR A 154 -9.80 25.77 65.47
C TYR A 154 -10.42 25.99 66.87
N PRO A 155 -9.62 26.08 67.94
CA PRO A 155 -10.06 26.75 69.15
C PRO A 155 -10.04 28.27 68.93
N ALA A 156 -11.06 28.93 69.50
CA ALA A 156 -11.28 30.38 69.44
C ALA A 156 -10.09 31.20 69.96
N GLN A 157 -9.82 32.32 69.30
CA GLN A 157 -8.80 33.30 69.69
C GLN A 157 -9.17 34.02 71.00
N PRO A 158 -8.23 34.22 71.94
CA PRO A 158 -8.34 35.23 72.99
C PRO A 158 -7.97 36.64 72.47
N PRO A 159 -8.44 37.72 73.12
CA PRO A 159 -8.35 39.09 72.61
C PRO A 159 -6.92 39.66 72.67
N PRO A 160 -6.61 40.74 71.91
CA PRO A 160 -5.25 41.24 71.78
C PRO A 160 -4.83 42.09 72.98
N ALA A 161 -3.60 41.89 73.45
CA ALA A 161 -2.91 42.80 74.34
C ALA A 161 -1.65 43.37 73.64
N PRO A 162 -1.18 44.57 74.03
CA PRO A 162 -0.47 45.45 73.12
C PRO A 162 1.06 45.49 73.39
N TYR A 163 1.82 45.80 72.33
CA TYR A 163 3.25 46.19 72.29
C TYR A 163 4.30 45.22 72.85
N GLY A 164 5.32 44.91 72.04
CA GLY A 164 6.64 44.56 72.57
C GLY A 164 7.55 43.69 71.69
N ALA A 165 8.54 44.34 71.06
CA ALA A 165 9.84 43.83 70.60
C ALA A 165 9.94 42.86 69.38
N PRO A 166 10.92 43.06 68.49
CA PRO A 166 11.17 42.20 67.33
C PRO A 166 11.85 40.87 67.73
N PRO A 167 11.55 39.73 67.07
CA PRO A 167 12.17 38.45 67.37
C PRO A 167 13.57 38.31 66.72
N PRO A 168 14.44 37.44 67.26
CA PRO A 168 15.82 37.27 66.81
C PRO A 168 15.89 36.53 65.47
N ALA A 169 16.92 36.86 64.69
CA ALA A 169 17.20 36.27 63.39
C ALA A 169 17.37 34.74 63.48
N MET A 170 16.64 34.02 62.62
CA MET A 170 16.84 32.59 62.42
C MET A 170 18.19 32.31 61.73
N PRO A 171 18.86 31.20 62.05
CA PRO A 171 20.10 30.80 61.41
C PRO A 171 19.85 30.36 59.96
N GLN A 172 20.60 30.95 59.04
CA GLN A 172 20.59 30.62 57.61
C GLN A 172 21.17 29.20 57.39
N PRO A 173 20.61 28.39 56.48
CA PRO A 173 21.20 27.12 56.10
C PRO A 173 22.48 27.34 55.29
N ILE A 174 23.58 26.79 55.78
CA ILE A 174 24.87 26.72 55.09
C ILE A 174 24.77 25.59 54.06
N GLY A 175 24.86 25.92 52.77
CA GLY A 175 24.91 24.94 51.68
C GLY A 175 24.81 25.58 50.30
N GLY A 176 25.92 26.12 49.82
CA GLY A 176 26.02 26.73 48.49
C GLY A 176 25.89 25.69 47.37
N VAL A 177 24.91 25.90 46.52
CA VAL A 177 25.08 25.76 45.06
C VAL A 177 24.97 27.17 44.54
N ASP A 178 26.05 27.67 43.93
CA ASP A 178 26.19 29.06 43.53
C ASP A 178 24.97 29.54 42.72
N ASP A 179 24.23 30.53 43.25
CA ASP A 179 23.08 31.18 42.57
C ASP A 179 23.43 31.63 41.14
N ALA A 180 24.70 31.93 40.88
CA ALA A 180 25.23 32.28 39.56
C ALA A 180 25.29 31.11 38.57
N GLU A 181 25.38 29.88 39.06
CA GLU A 181 25.44 28.66 38.24
C GLU A 181 24.03 28.18 37.88
N LEU A 182 23.09 28.26 38.83
CA LEU A 182 21.66 27.99 38.57
C LEU A 182 21.08 29.00 37.56
N ARG A 183 21.44 30.29 37.69
CA ARG A 183 21.00 31.34 36.77
C ARG A 183 21.62 31.17 35.37
N ARG A 184 22.87 30.72 35.29
CA ARG A 184 23.51 30.34 34.00
C ARG A 184 22.89 29.09 33.38
N GLN A 185 22.51 28.09 34.17
CA GLN A 185 21.79 26.92 33.66
C GLN A 185 20.38 27.29 33.16
N GLN A 186 19.67 28.19 33.84
CA GLN A 186 18.38 28.69 33.38
C GLN A 186 18.49 29.55 32.11
N GLU A 187 19.49 30.42 32.00
CA GLU A 187 19.75 31.17 30.76
C GLU A 187 20.18 30.25 29.61
N ALA A 188 21.02 29.24 29.88
CA ALA A 188 21.40 28.25 28.88
C ALA A 188 20.22 27.38 28.42
N ALA A 189 19.32 27.00 29.35
CA ALA A 189 18.10 26.26 29.03
C ALA A 189 17.12 27.13 28.22
N ALA A 190 16.97 28.41 28.56
CA ALA A 190 16.16 29.35 27.81
C ALA A 190 16.71 29.60 26.40
N ALA A 191 18.03 29.71 26.26
CA ALA A 191 18.70 29.85 24.97
C ALA A 191 18.56 28.58 24.11
N ALA A 192 18.64 27.39 24.72
CA ALA A 192 18.41 26.12 24.03
C ALA A 192 16.95 25.98 23.55
N ALA A 193 15.98 26.37 24.39
CA ALA A 193 14.57 26.38 24.01
C ALA A 193 14.28 27.40 22.89
N ALA A 194 14.93 28.56 22.90
CA ALA A 194 14.81 29.55 21.83
C ALA A 194 15.40 29.04 20.51
N ALA A 195 16.55 28.37 20.55
CA ALA A 195 17.17 27.76 19.37
C ALA A 195 16.35 26.60 18.80
N GLU A 196 15.70 25.81 19.66
CA GLU A 196 14.80 24.74 19.22
C GLU A 196 13.51 25.31 18.59
N ALA A 197 12.96 26.38 19.16
CA ALA A 197 11.81 27.08 18.57
C ALA A 197 12.15 27.70 17.20
N GLU A 198 13.36 28.22 17.04
CA GLU A 198 13.83 28.78 15.76
C GLU A 198 14.08 27.70 14.70
N ARG A 199 14.59 26.52 15.11
CA ARG A 199 14.68 25.34 14.23
C ARG A 199 13.32 24.85 13.78
N ARG A 200 12.34 24.76 14.70
CA ARG A 200 10.96 24.38 14.34
C ARG A 200 10.35 25.37 13.34
N ARG A 201 10.56 26.68 13.54
CA ARG A 201 10.11 27.70 12.57
C ARG A 201 10.79 27.56 11.20
N GLN A 202 12.08 27.21 11.16
CA GLN A 202 12.79 26.96 9.91
C GLN A 202 12.27 25.71 9.20
N GLU A 203 12.04 24.61 9.92
CA GLU A 203 11.47 23.39 9.35
C GLU A 203 10.04 23.62 8.84
N GLU A 204 9.22 24.38 9.57
CA GLU A 204 7.86 24.73 9.16
C GLU A 204 7.87 25.63 7.90
N ALA A 205 8.78 26.61 7.83
CA ALA A 205 8.97 27.44 6.65
C ALA A 205 9.48 26.65 5.44
N GLU A 206 10.38 25.68 5.65
CA GLU A 206 10.90 24.82 4.59
C GLU A 206 9.82 23.83 4.09
N ALA A 207 9.00 23.30 4.99
CA ALA A 207 7.83 22.48 4.64
C ALA A 207 6.79 23.28 3.86
N GLU A 208 6.53 24.54 4.24
CA GLU A 208 5.62 25.42 3.51
C GLU A 208 6.17 25.77 2.11
N ALA A 209 7.48 26.05 1.99
CA ALA A 209 8.13 26.27 0.71
C ALA A 209 8.05 25.05 -0.22
N ARG A 210 8.23 23.84 0.34
CA ARG A 210 8.10 22.58 -0.40
C ARG A 210 6.67 22.36 -0.88
N ARG A 211 5.66 22.63 -0.03
CA ARG A 211 4.24 22.58 -0.43
C ARG A 211 3.93 23.54 -1.58
N ARG A 212 4.44 24.78 -1.51
CA ARG A 212 4.25 25.77 -2.60
C ARG A 212 4.90 25.31 -3.91
N GLN A 213 6.10 24.73 -3.86
CA GLN A 213 6.74 24.17 -5.05
C GLN A 213 5.96 23.00 -5.65
N GLU A 214 5.43 22.12 -4.81
CA GLU A 214 4.65 20.96 -5.23
C GLU A 214 3.32 21.36 -5.87
N GLU A 215 2.65 22.37 -5.29
CA GLU A 215 1.43 22.96 -5.84
C GLU A 215 1.69 23.69 -7.18
N GLU A 216 2.79 24.43 -7.31
CA GLU A 216 3.19 25.04 -8.58
C GLU A 216 3.53 23.98 -9.64
N ALA A 217 4.22 22.90 -9.26
CA ALA A 217 4.53 21.79 -10.15
C ALA A 217 3.26 21.05 -10.61
N ALA A 218 2.29 20.85 -9.71
CA ALA A 218 0.99 20.27 -10.04
C ALA A 218 0.20 21.18 -11.00
N ARG A 219 0.24 22.51 -10.80
CA ARG A 219 -0.38 23.47 -11.71
C ARG A 219 0.25 23.42 -13.11
N ARG A 220 1.58 23.37 -13.18
CA ARG A 220 2.32 23.24 -14.45
C ARG A 220 1.99 21.93 -15.17
N ARG A 221 1.87 20.81 -14.46
CA ARG A 221 1.46 19.53 -15.06
C ARG A 221 0.04 19.59 -15.64
N LYS A 222 -0.90 20.21 -14.92
CA LYS A 222 -2.27 20.41 -15.43
C LYS A 222 -2.29 21.31 -16.67
N GLU A 223 -1.54 22.41 -16.66
CA GLU A 223 -1.40 23.31 -17.81
C GLU A 223 -0.78 22.57 -19.02
N GLU A 224 0.23 21.73 -18.79
CA GLU A 224 0.88 20.93 -19.84
C GLU A 224 -0.04 19.83 -20.40
N GLU A 225 -0.82 19.17 -19.55
CA GLU A 225 -1.83 18.18 -19.96
C GLU A 225 -2.97 18.83 -20.75
N GLU A 226 -3.46 20.00 -20.33
CA GLU A 226 -4.47 20.75 -21.08
C GLU A 226 -3.90 21.24 -22.43
N ALA A 227 -2.66 21.71 -22.47
CA ALA A 227 -1.98 22.09 -23.70
C ALA A 227 -1.80 20.89 -24.64
N ALA A 228 -1.48 19.72 -24.11
CA ALA A 228 -1.39 18.49 -24.89
C ALA A 228 -2.75 18.09 -25.47
N ARG A 229 -3.83 18.20 -24.68
CA ARG A 229 -5.20 17.94 -25.15
C ARG A 229 -5.60 18.90 -26.27
N ARG A 230 -5.31 20.19 -26.13
CA ARG A 230 -5.56 21.20 -27.17
C ARG A 230 -4.77 20.92 -28.45
N ARG A 231 -3.51 20.49 -28.33
CA ARG A 231 -2.68 20.08 -29.50
C ARG A 231 -3.28 18.86 -30.20
N GLN A 232 -3.73 17.87 -29.44
CA GLN A 232 -4.36 16.67 -30.00
C GLN A 232 -5.67 17.01 -30.74
N GLU A 233 -6.48 17.88 -30.15
CA GLU A 233 -7.73 18.37 -30.76
C GLU A 233 -7.46 19.18 -32.05
N GLN A 234 -6.44 20.05 -32.06
CA GLN A 234 -6.01 20.74 -33.28
C GLN A 234 -5.49 19.78 -34.36
N GLN A 235 -4.73 18.75 -33.99
CA GLN A 235 -4.27 17.73 -34.94
C GLN A 235 -5.44 16.94 -35.55
N GLN A 236 -6.44 16.58 -34.74
CA GLN A 236 -7.65 15.91 -35.22
C GLN A 236 -8.46 16.83 -36.15
N ALA A 237 -8.59 18.12 -35.82
CA ALA A 237 -9.26 19.10 -36.67
C ALA A 237 -8.53 19.31 -38.01
N GLN A 238 -7.19 19.34 -38.00
CA GLN A 238 -6.37 19.40 -39.22
C GLN A 238 -6.50 18.11 -40.06
N HIS A 239 -6.58 16.95 -39.42
CA HIS A 239 -6.83 15.68 -40.12
C HIS A 239 -8.22 15.66 -40.78
N HIS A 240 -9.25 16.17 -40.09
CA HIS A 240 -10.60 16.33 -40.64
C HIS A 240 -10.63 17.33 -41.82
N HIS A 241 -9.90 18.44 -41.75
CA HIS A 241 -9.77 19.38 -42.87
C HIS A 241 -9.01 18.79 -44.06
N ARG A 242 -7.98 17.96 -43.83
CA ARG A 242 -7.21 17.28 -44.88
C ARG A 242 -8.03 16.24 -45.65
N HIS A 243 -9.05 15.64 -45.04
CA HIS A 243 -9.98 14.75 -45.73
C HIS A 243 -11.02 15.49 -46.60
N HIS A 244 -11.25 16.79 -46.37
CA HIS A 244 -12.21 17.59 -47.15
C HIS A 244 -11.60 18.32 -48.35
N HIS A 245 -10.26 18.46 -48.43
CA HIS A 245 -9.59 19.14 -49.54
C HIS A 245 -8.48 18.27 -50.13
N GLY A 246 -8.90 17.15 -50.73
CA GLY A 246 -8.05 16.27 -51.56
C GLY A 246 -8.14 16.59 -53.05
N HIS A 247 -8.05 17.87 -53.43
CA HIS A 247 -7.66 18.25 -54.80
C HIS A 247 -6.80 19.50 -54.76
N HIS A 248 -5.68 19.40 -55.48
CA HIS A 248 -4.73 20.45 -55.85
C HIS A 248 -3.50 20.73 -54.97
N GLN A 249 -2.38 20.40 -55.62
CA GLN A 249 -1.11 21.12 -55.73
C GLN A 249 0.09 20.64 -54.91
N HIS A 250 1.06 20.16 -55.69
CA HIS A 250 2.50 20.19 -55.44
C HIS A 250 2.96 21.62 -55.16
N GLY A 251 3.89 21.78 -54.22
CA GLY A 251 4.56 23.07 -54.00
C GLY A 251 5.47 23.10 -52.77
N ASN A 252 6.69 22.61 -52.96
CA ASN A 252 7.97 23.09 -52.42
C ASN A 252 8.12 23.66 -50.98
N ASN A 253 9.16 23.11 -50.32
CA ASN A 253 10.23 23.77 -49.56
C ASN A 253 10.13 24.07 -48.04
N MET A 254 11.12 23.48 -47.35
CA MET A 254 12.03 24.03 -46.32
C MET A 254 11.57 24.42 -44.90
N ALA A 255 12.56 24.25 -43.99
CA ALA A 255 12.66 24.64 -42.58
C ALA A 255 11.86 23.80 -41.58
N GLY A 256 12.39 23.33 -40.44
CA GLY A 256 13.70 23.47 -39.82
C GLY A 256 13.59 22.97 -38.37
N ALA A 257 14.68 22.40 -37.87
CA ALA A 257 15.08 22.26 -36.47
C ALA A 257 14.09 21.69 -35.42
N GLY A 258 14.54 20.62 -34.74
CA GLY A 258 14.23 20.40 -33.32
C GLY A 258 13.34 19.21 -32.99
N ALA A 259 13.82 17.98 -33.21
CA ALA A 259 13.16 16.79 -32.69
C ALA A 259 14.18 15.87 -31.99
N MET A 260 14.43 16.11 -30.70
CA MET A 260 15.22 15.19 -29.85
C MET A 260 14.68 15.01 -28.41
N GLY A 261 13.40 15.29 -28.16
CA GLY A 261 12.80 15.14 -26.81
C GLY A 261 11.64 14.15 -26.67
N GLY A 262 11.15 13.56 -27.77
CA GLY A 262 9.86 12.83 -27.78
C GLY A 262 9.90 11.31 -27.59
N MET A 263 11.07 10.67 -27.65
CA MET A 263 11.14 9.20 -27.72
C MET A 263 11.19 8.49 -26.36
N MET A 264 11.59 9.14 -25.26
CA MET A 264 11.67 8.48 -23.94
C MET A 264 10.32 8.36 -23.20
N GLY A 265 9.39 9.30 -23.39
CA GLY A 265 8.07 9.26 -22.74
C GLY A 265 7.15 8.18 -23.28
N GLY A 266 7.12 7.99 -24.61
CA GLY A 266 6.31 6.95 -25.25
C GLY A 266 6.80 5.53 -24.94
N MET A 267 8.11 5.35 -24.76
CA MET A 267 8.69 4.04 -24.45
C MET A 267 8.41 3.59 -23.02
N MET A 268 8.39 4.51 -22.03
CA MET A 268 8.01 4.18 -20.64
C MET A 268 6.54 3.78 -20.50
N GLN A 269 5.63 4.46 -21.22
CA GLN A 269 4.20 4.14 -21.20
C GLN A 269 3.92 2.74 -21.79
N MET A 270 4.63 2.39 -22.87
CA MET A 270 4.55 1.08 -23.50
C MET A 270 5.19 -0.02 -22.64
N MET A 271 6.30 0.28 -21.95
CA MET A 271 6.98 -0.66 -21.05
C MET A 271 6.15 -0.97 -19.79
N ASN A 272 5.42 0.02 -19.26
CA ASN A 272 4.49 -0.19 -18.14
C ASN A 272 3.30 -1.07 -18.56
N GLY A 273 2.71 -0.79 -19.73
CA GLY A 273 1.62 -1.62 -20.27
C GLY A 273 2.06 -3.06 -20.60
N MET A 274 3.29 -3.25 -21.09
CA MET A 274 3.83 -4.57 -21.40
C MET A 274 4.21 -5.35 -20.14
N MET A 275 4.65 -4.66 -19.07
CA MET A 275 4.95 -5.28 -17.77
C MET A 275 3.67 -5.70 -17.03
N GLU A 276 2.61 -4.88 -17.08
CA GLU A 276 1.29 -5.23 -16.54
C GLU A 276 0.65 -6.40 -17.31
N ALA A 277 0.76 -6.43 -18.64
CA ALA A 277 0.29 -7.55 -19.45
C ALA A 277 1.05 -8.84 -19.15
N ASN A 278 2.38 -8.77 -18.95
CA ASN A 278 3.19 -9.93 -18.61
C ASN A 278 2.93 -10.42 -17.17
N GLN A 279 2.65 -9.51 -16.23
CA GLN A 279 2.21 -9.87 -14.87
C GLN A 279 0.82 -10.53 -14.88
N ARG A 280 -0.10 -10.04 -15.70
CA ARG A 280 -1.43 -10.66 -15.89
C ARG A 280 -1.32 -12.06 -16.49
N TYR A 281 -0.44 -12.26 -17.46
CA TYR A 281 -0.19 -13.59 -18.06
C TYR A 281 0.45 -14.56 -17.06
N ALA A 282 1.37 -14.07 -16.22
CA ALA A 282 2.00 -14.88 -15.16
C ALA A 282 0.98 -15.30 -14.08
N MET A 283 0.10 -14.39 -13.65
CA MET A 283 -0.99 -14.73 -12.72
C MET A 283 -1.99 -15.71 -13.33
N GLN A 284 -2.34 -15.54 -14.61
CA GLN A 284 -3.27 -16.43 -15.30
C GLN A 284 -2.70 -17.84 -15.46
N MET A 285 -1.40 -17.98 -15.76
CA MET A 285 -0.73 -19.29 -15.77
C MET A 285 -0.67 -19.94 -14.38
N GLN A 286 -0.44 -19.16 -13.33
CA GLN A 286 -0.42 -19.67 -11.95
C GLN A 286 -1.80 -20.18 -11.52
N GLN A 287 -2.86 -19.48 -11.92
CA GLN A 287 -4.25 -19.87 -11.66
C GLN A 287 -4.66 -21.14 -12.44
N ASN A 288 -4.21 -21.30 -13.69
CA ASN A 288 -4.45 -22.51 -14.49
C ASN A 288 -3.66 -23.73 -13.95
N MET A 289 -2.49 -23.51 -13.36
CA MET A 289 -1.68 -24.57 -12.76
C MET A 289 -2.28 -25.06 -11.42
N GLN A 290 -2.92 -24.18 -10.64
CA GLN A 290 -3.65 -24.56 -9.43
C GLN A 290 -4.94 -25.36 -9.75
N GLN A 291 -5.63 -25.03 -10.84
CA GLN A 291 -6.81 -25.78 -11.27
C GLN A 291 -6.48 -27.21 -11.71
N GLN A 292 -5.31 -27.44 -12.33
CA GLN A 292 -4.84 -28.79 -12.69
C GLN A 292 -4.43 -29.63 -11.47
N GLN A 293 -4.04 -29.00 -10.35
CA GLN A 293 -3.71 -29.71 -9.11
C GLN A 293 -4.95 -29.96 -8.22
N GLY A 294 -6.02 -29.19 -8.40
CA GLY A 294 -7.30 -29.39 -7.70
C GLY A 294 -8.15 -30.57 -8.19
N GLY A 295 -7.91 -31.05 -9.42
CA GLY A 295 -8.67 -32.17 -10.02
C GLY A 295 -8.24 -33.58 -9.58
N ARG A 296 -7.14 -33.74 -8.84
CA ARG A 296 -6.60 -35.06 -8.43
C ARG A 296 -6.84 -35.44 -6.97
N ARG A 297 -7.67 -34.69 -6.23
CA ARG A 297 -7.99 -34.97 -4.82
C ARG A 297 -9.47 -35.29 -4.58
N ARG A 298 -10.01 -36.26 -5.30
CA ARG A 298 -11.17 -37.05 -4.84
C ARG A 298 -10.95 -38.52 -5.22
N HIS A 299 -10.21 -39.23 -4.38
CA HIS A 299 -10.57 -40.58 -3.92
C HIS A 299 -9.57 -41.00 -2.83
N GLY A 300 -9.96 -40.75 -1.58
CA GLY A 300 -9.30 -41.30 -0.41
C GLY A 300 -9.83 -42.70 -0.13
N ARG A 301 -8.91 -43.67 -0.20
CA ARG A 301 -8.75 -44.88 0.65
C ARG A 301 -10.00 -45.56 1.23
N ARG A 302 -10.14 -46.84 0.88
CA ARG A 302 -10.31 -47.90 1.89
C ARG A 302 -9.10 -48.85 1.80
N ARG A 303 -8.44 -49.05 2.94
CA ARG A 303 -7.51 -50.16 3.20
C ARG A 303 -8.33 -51.35 3.68
N ASP A 304 -7.80 -52.54 3.42
CA ASP A 304 -7.81 -53.81 4.19
C ASP A 304 -7.28 -54.85 3.18
N ASP A 305 -6.00 -55.21 3.21
CA ASP A 305 -5.39 -56.32 3.97
C ASP A 305 -5.93 -57.71 3.56
N GLY A 306 -5.02 -58.66 3.33
CA GLY A 306 -5.38 -60.05 3.02
C GLY A 306 -4.75 -60.58 1.74
N SER A 307 -3.65 -61.30 1.92
CA SER A 307 -2.88 -62.10 0.97
C SER A 307 -3.59 -63.35 0.45
N ASP A 308 -3.15 -63.80 -0.72
CA ASP A 308 -3.07 -65.19 -1.21
C ASP A 308 -4.34 -66.05 -1.24
N PHE A 309 -4.88 -66.29 -2.44
CA PHE A 309 -5.05 -67.64 -2.97
C PHE A 309 -5.31 -67.63 -4.49
N ASP A 310 -4.81 -68.66 -5.15
CA ASP A 310 -4.69 -68.89 -6.59
C ASP A 310 -6.00 -69.01 -7.39
N ASP A 311 -5.78 -68.94 -8.72
CA ASP A 311 -6.32 -69.85 -9.74
C ASP A 311 -7.51 -69.39 -10.61
N ASP A 312 -7.31 -69.58 -11.93
CA ASP A 312 -8.29 -70.03 -12.94
C ASP A 312 -9.54 -69.13 -13.15
N GLY A 313 -9.79 -68.56 -14.33
CA GLY A 313 -10.13 -69.28 -15.55
C GLY A 313 -11.54 -68.86 -16.00
N SER A 314 -11.71 -68.68 -17.31
CA SER A 314 -13.00 -68.66 -18.02
C SER A 314 -14.09 -67.64 -17.65
N SER A 315 -14.15 -66.62 -18.52
CA SER A 315 -15.36 -66.23 -19.26
C SER A 315 -16.59 -67.14 -19.11
N SER A 316 -17.71 -66.59 -18.61
CA SER A 316 -19.04 -66.66 -19.26
C SER A 316 -20.12 -65.92 -18.45
N THR A 317 -20.92 -65.12 -19.19
CA THR A 317 -22.38 -64.83 -19.05
C THR A 317 -22.93 -64.29 -17.71
N TRP A 318 -23.89 -63.36 -17.67
CA TRP A 318 -25.34 -63.55 -17.82
C TRP A 318 -26.02 -62.17 -18.04
N THR A 319 -26.72 -61.97 -19.16
CA THR A 319 -28.20 -61.93 -19.37
C THR A 319 -28.95 -60.63 -19.06
N SER A 320 -29.67 -60.14 -20.07
CA SER A 320 -31.07 -59.64 -20.04
C SER A 320 -31.50 -59.46 -21.50
N ASP A 321 -32.03 -60.49 -22.15
CA ASP A 321 -33.47 -60.76 -22.33
C ASP A 321 -34.23 -59.66 -23.10
N SER A 322 -34.53 -59.93 -24.37
CA SER A 322 -35.71 -59.47 -25.10
C SER A 322 -35.94 -60.36 -26.32
N SER A 323 -36.81 -61.35 -26.10
CA SER A 323 -37.80 -61.99 -26.97
C SER A 323 -37.63 -62.09 -28.52
N TRP A 324 -37.64 -63.34 -29.01
CA TRP A 324 -38.39 -63.97 -30.15
C TRP A 324 -38.41 -63.26 -31.53
N THR A 325 -38.28 -63.91 -32.71
CA THR A 325 -38.64 -65.25 -33.20
C THR A 325 -37.72 -65.70 -34.35
N GLU A 326 -37.50 -67.01 -34.49
CA GLU A 326 -37.03 -67.66 -35.71
C GLU A 326 -38.12 -67.64 -36.79
N ASP A 327 -37.73 -67.34 -38.03
CA ASP A 327 -38.40 -67.87 -39.22
C ASP A 327 -37.34 -68.53 -40.11
N SER A 328 -37.75 -69.68 -40.65
CA SER A 328 -36.95 -70.61 -41.43
C SER A 328 -37.22 -70.42 -42.93
N ASP A 329 -36.29 -69.83 -43.66
CA ASP A 329 -35.90 -70.15 -45.04
C ASP A 329 -34.57 -69.42 -45.32
N GLY A 330 -33.54 -70.05 -45.85
CA GLY A 330 -33.47 -70.44 -47.24
C GLY A 330 -32.39 -69.59 -47.92
N SER A 331 -31.25 -70.22 -48.21
CA SER A 331 -30.20 -69.76 -49.13
C SER A 331 -29.06 -68.92 -48.56
N MET A 332 -27.87 -69.53 -48.60
CA MET A 332 -26.57 -68.87 -48.55
C MET A 332 -26.35 -68.06 -49.82
N SER A 333 -26.05 -66.76 -49.66
CA SER A 333 -25.18 -66.02 -50.58
C SER A 333 -24.66 -64.80 -49.82
N TRP A 334 -23.57 -64.99 -49.06
CA TRP A 334 -22.77 -63.85 -48.61
C TRP A 334 -21.86 -63.45 -49.76
N GLY A 335 -22.24 -62.35 -50.42
CA GLY A 335 -21.34 -61.63 -51.30
C GLY A 335 -20.14 -61.15 -50.51
N GLU A 336 -18.98 -61.20 -51.15
CA GLU A 336 -17.77 -60.50 -50.73
C GLU A 336 -18.08 -58.99 -50.70
N ASP A 337 -18.45 -58.48 -49.53
CA ASP A 337 -18.54 -57.04 -49.29
C ASP A 337 -17.20 -56.54 -48.72
N ASP A 338 -16.29 -56.20 -49.62
CA ASP A 338 -15.06 -55.40 -49.41
C ASP A 338 -15.38 -53.94 -48.97
N SER A 339 -16.33 -53.75 -48.03
CA SER A 339 -16.79 -52.42 -47.59
C SER A 339 -16.45 -52.09 -46.14
N PHE A 340 -15.86 -53.03 -45.38
CA PHE A 340 -15.60 -52.81 -43.94
C PHE A 340 -14.20 -52.29 -43.62
N ASP A 341 -13.23 -52.41 -44.54
CA ASP A 341 -11.87 -51.87 -44.34
C ASP A 341 -11.78 -50.37 -44.63
N GLU A 342 -12.60 -49.82 -45.53
CA GLU A 342 -12.51 -48.42 -45.94
C GLU A 342 -13.02 -47.43 -44.87
N GLN A 343 -13.89 -47.88 -43.94
CA GLN A 343 -14.38 -47.04 -42.84
C GLN A 343 -13.44 -47.02 -41.62
N ARG A 344 -12.64 -48.08 -41.38
CA ARG A 344 -11.65 -48.13 -40.28
C ARG A 344 -10.43 -47.26 -40.55
N LEU A 345 -9.98 -47.20 -41.80
CA LEU A 345 -8.91 -46.29 -42.21
C LEU A 345 -9.29 -44.81 -41.97
N SER A 346 -10.54 -44.42 -42.19
CA SER A 346 -10.98 -43.03 -41.95
C SER A 346 -10.95 -42.61 -40.46
N HIS A 347 -11.21 -43.55 -39.54
CA HIS A 347 -11.23 -43.25 -38.10
C HIS A 347 -9.80 -43.19 -37.52
N GLU A 348 -8.92 -44.06 -37.98
CA GLU A 348 -7.52 -44.08 -37.56
C GLU A 348 -6.75 -42.87 -38.10
N GLU A 349 -6.96 -42.51 -39.37
CA GLU A 349 -6.43 -41.28 -39.98
C GLU A 349 -6.98 -40.02 -39.29
N MET A 350 -8.27 -39.99 -38.96
CA MET A 350 -8.86 -38.87 -38.22
C MET A 350 -8.27 -38.73 -36.80
N MET A 351 -8.05 -39.85 -36.10
CA MET A 351 -7.46 -39.85 -34.75
C MET A 351 -5.97 -39.52 -34.79
N GLU A 352 -5.25 -39.93 -35.83
CA GLU A 352 -3.85 -39.55 -36.05
C GLU A 352 -3.73 -38.07 -36.41
N ALA A 353 -4.57 -37.55 -37.29
CA ALA A 353 -4.67 -36.12 -37.58
C ALA A 353 -5.00 -35.31 -36.32
N GLN A 354 -5.87 -35.81 -35.45
CA GLN A 354 -6.17 -35.17 -34.17
C GLN A 354 -4.97 -35.19 -33.21
N ARG A 355 -4.21 -36.30 -33.15
CA ARG A 355 -2.98 -36.41 -32.34
C ARG A 355 -1.87 -35.52 -32.87
N GLU A 356 -1.73 -35.39 -34.18
CA GLU A 356 -0.79 -34.47 -34.82
C GLU A 356 -1.19 -33.02 -34.59
N ALA A 357 -2.48 -32.67 -34.71
CA ALA A 357 -2.97 -31.34 -34.39
C ALA A 357 -2.68 -30.96 -32.92
N ILE A 358 -2.86 -31.90 -31.98
CA ILE A 358 -2.53 -31.69 -30.56
C ILE A 358 -1.01 -31.53 -30.36
N ARG A 359 -0.18 -32.31 -31.07
CA ARG A 359 1.28 -32.17 -31.03
C ARG A 359 1.73 -30.81 -31.58
N ALA A 360 1.22 -30.41 -32.74
CA ALA A 360 1.50 -29.12 -33.36
C ALA A 360 1.05 -27.94 -32.47
N GLN A 361 -0.13 -28.03 -31.85
CA GLN A 361 -0.58 -27.02 -30.89
C GLN A 361 0.35 -26.92 -29.68
N ARG A 362 0.77 -28.05 -29.11
CA ARG A 362 1.70 -28.06 -27.96
C ARG A 362 3.07 -27.50 -28.32
N GLU A 363 3.56 -27.78 -29.52
CA GLU A 363 4.82 -27.23 -30.02
C GLU A 363 4.71 -25.72 -30.26
N ALA A 364 3.60 -25.25 -30.85
CA ALA A 364 3.33 -23.82 -31.02
C ALA A 364 3.29 -23.07 -29.67
N VAL A 365 2.67 -23.67 -28.64
CA VAL A 365 2.68 -23.07 -27.29
C VAL A 365 4.10 -23.04 -26.71
N ARG A 366 4.91 -24.09 -26.88
CA ARG A 366 6.31 -24.09 -26.43
C ARG A 366 7.14 -23.05 -27.16
N ALA A 367 6.97 -22.89 -28.47
CA ALA A 367 7.65 -21.87 -29.26
C ALA A 367 7.26 -20.45 -28.81
N GLN A 368 5.97 -20.21 -28.56
CA GLN A 368 5.51 -18.92 -28.00
C GLN A 368 6.10 -18.66 -26.62
N GLN A 369 6.17 -19.66 -25.74
CA GLN A 369 6.79 -19.53 -24.42
C GLN A 369 8.31 -19.28 -24.51
N ALA A 370 9.00 -19.90 -25.47
CA ALA A 370 10.42 -19.64 -25.72
C ALA A 370 10.64 -18.21 -26.21
N ALA A 371 9.85 -17.74 -27.18
CA ALA A 371 9.89 -16.36 -27.66
C ALA A 371 9.61 -15.36 -26.53
N ALA A 372 8.62 -15.63 -25.67
CA ALA A 372 8.32 -14.76 -24.52
C ALA A 372 9.48 -14.69 -23.51
N ARG A 373 10.21 -15.79 -23.30
CA ARG A 373 11.41 -15.82 -22.44
C ARG A 373 12.55 -15.00 -23.02
N GLU A 374 12.77 -15.06 -24.33
CA GLU A 374 13.78 -14.22 -24.99
C GLU A 374 13.43 -12.74 -24.92
N GLN A 375 12.17 -12.37 -25.16
CA GLN A 375 11.70 -11.00 -25.00
C GLN A 375 11.94 -10.50 -23.56
N HIS A 376 11.64 -11.33 -22.56
CA HIS A 376 11.89 -10.96 -21.16
C HIS A 376 13.39 -10.83 -20.86
N ARG A 377 14.24 -11.66 -21.44
CA ARG A 377 15.70 -11.54 -21.33
C ARG A 377 16.20 -10.22 -21.90
N LEU A 378 15.74 -9.84 -23.10
CA LEU A 378 16.13 -8.58 -23.75
C LEU A 378 15.70 -7.35 -22.93
N VAL A 379 14.47 -7.37 -22.38
CA VAL A 379 13.99 -6.29 -21.50
C VAL A 379 14.85 -6.19 -20.24
N ARG A 380 15.24 -7.33 -19.65
CA ARG A 380 16.11 -7.36 -18.47
C ARG A 380 17.51 -6.83 -18.77
N GLU A 381 18.07 -7.16 -19.92
CA GLU A 381 19.36 -6.65 -20.39
C GLU A 381 19.29 -5.13 -20.62
N GLN A 382 18.26 -4.62 -21.31
CA GLN A 382 18.05 -3.18 -21.50
C GLN A 382 17.88 -2.42 -20.18
N GLN A 383 17.14 -2.98 -19.21
CA GLN A 383 17.01 -2.38 -17.88
C GLN A 383 18.33 -2.35 -17.11
N ALA A 384 19.17 -3.38 -17.28
CA ALA A 384 20.50 -3.41 -16.66
C ALA A 384 21.42 -2.33 -17.25
N GLU A 385 21.39 -2.14 -18.58
CA GLU A 385 22.14 -1.08 -19.25
C GLU A 385 21.67 0.32 -18.82
N LEU A 386 20.36 0.55 -18.76
CA LEU A 386 19.82 1.84 -18.31
C LEU A 386 20.24 2.16 -16.86
N ARG A 387 20.21 1.14 -15.98
CA ARG A 387 20.69 1.28 -14.60
C ARG A 387 22.18 1.58 -14.54
N ARG A 388 22.98 1.00 -15.44
CA ARG A 388 24.41 1.29 -15.54
C ARG A 388 24.65 2.73 -15.97
N GLN A 389 23.98 3.20 -17.01
CA GLN A 389 24.08 4.59 -17.48
C GLN A 389 23.67 5.59 -16.40
N MET A 390 22.59 5.33 -15.66
CA MET A 390 22.19 6.18 -14.53
C MET A 390 23.25 6.24 -13.43
N ARG A 391 23.89 5.11 -13.10
CA ARG A 391 24.98 5.08 -12.12
C ARG A 391 26.19 5.87 -12.59
N GLU A 392 26.54 5.76 -13.87
CA GLU A 392 27.65 6.52 -14.47
C GLU A 392 27.35 8.04 -14.46
N GLN A 393 26.12 8.46 -14.81
CA GLN A 393 25.72 9.86 -14.70
C GLN A 393 25.74 10.39 -13.26
N GLN A 394 25.28 9.60 -12.30
CA GLN A 394 25.36 9.97 -10.88
C GLN A 394 26.80 10.07 -10.39
N ALA A 395 27.70 9.19 -10.85
CA ALA A 395 29.11 9.26 -10.53
C ALA A 395 29.74 10.54 -11.11
N ALA A 396 29.48 10.85 -12.38
CA ALA A 396 29.94 12.08 -13.03
C ALA A 396 29.45 13.33 -12.30
N SER A 397 28.16 13.39 -11.95
CA SER A 397 27.59 14.50 -11.18
C SER A 397 28.23 14.66 -9.79
N ARG A 398 28.58 13.54 -9.13
CA ARG A 398 29.30 13.57 -7.84
C ARG A 398 30.73 14.10 -8.00
N GLU A 399 31.41 13.76 -9.09
CA GLU A 399 32.74 14.31 -9.40
C GLU A 399 32.68 15.79 -9.72
N GLU A 400 31.70 16.23 -10.51
CA GLU A 400 31.44 17.65 -10.77
C GLU A 400 31.17 18.42 -9.47
N ALA A 401 30.35 17.88 -8.57
CA ALA A 401 30.10 18.49 -7.27
C ALA A 401 31.35 18.56 -6.38
N ARG A 402 32.26 17.56 -6.47
CA ARG A 402 33.56 17.60 -5.79
C ARG A 402 34.44 18.71 -6.35
N MET A 403 34.58 18.80 -7.67
CA MET A 403 35.35 19.85 -8.33
C MET A 403 34.80 21.24 -8.00
N GLN A 404 33.47 21.40 -7.99
CA GLN A 404 32.84 22.68 -7.65
C GLN A 404 33.10 23.07 -6.19
N ARG A 405 33.05 22.12 -5.25
CA ARG A 405 33.42 22.38 -3.84
C ARG A 405 34.88 22.76 -3.69
N GLU A 406 35.77 22.14 -4.45
CA GLU A 406 37.19 22.47 -4.44
C GLU A 406 37.46 23.87 -5.02
N GLN A 407 36.81 24.23 -6.13
CA GLN A 407 36.85 25.60 -6.66
C GLN A 407 36.33 26.63 -5.66
N GLN A 408 35.21 26.35 -4.98
CA GLN A 408 34.69 27.24 -3.94
C GLN A 408 35.65 27.37 -2.75
N ARG A 409 36.35 26.28 -2.40
CA ARG A 409 37.36 26.31 -1.34
C ARG A 409 38.55 27.19 -1.74
N LEU A 410 39.06 27.03 -2.96
CA LEU A 410 40.15 27.86 -3.49
C LEU A 410 39.75 29.34 -3.54
N MET A 411 38.54 29.64 -4.03
CA MET A 411 38.02 31.01 -4.04
C MET A 411 37.94 31.61 -2.62
N ARG A 412 37.52 30.82 -1.62
CA ARG A 412 37.48 31.26 -0.22
C ARG A 412 38.87 31.46 0.37
N GLU A 413 39.82 30.59 0.05
CA GLU A 413 41.22 30.74 0.46
C GLU A 413 41.84 32.01 -0.14
N GLU A 414 41.56 32.29 -1.42
CA GLU A 414 42.02 33.51 -2.10
C GLU A 414 41.39 34.78 -1.49
N GLN A 415 40.08 34.78 -1.23
CA GLN A 415 39.42 35.88 -0.51
C GLN A 415 40.03 36.11 0.88
N ARG A 416 40.35 35.05 1.61
CA ARG A 416 41.01 35.15 2.92
C ARG A 416 42.40 35.75 2.82
N ARG A 417 43.18 35.35 1.81
CA ARG A 417 44.52 35.90 1.55
C ARG A 417 44.45 37.39 1.22
N MET A 418 43.54 37.78 0.34
CA MET A 418 43.35 39.19 -0.03
C MET A 418 42.88 40.04 1.17
N GLN A 419 41.99 39.51 2.01
CA GLN A 419 41.59 40.20 3.25
C GLN A 419 42.74 40.31 4.26
N ALA A 420 43.59 39.29 4.37
CA ALA A 420 44.77 39.33 5.23
C ALA A 420 45.77 40.39 4.77
N GLU A 421 46.09 40.44 3.46
CA GLU A 421 46.94 41.46 2.85
C GLU A 421 46.35 42.87 3.05
N MET A 422 45.04 43.04 2.88
CA MET A 422 44.36 44.31 3.13
C MET A 422 44.47 44.75 4.61
N ARG A 423 44.31 43.81 5.55
CA ARG A 423 44.48 44.09 6.99
C ARG A 423 45.93 44.44 7.33
N GLU A 424 46.89 43.81 6.68
CA GLU A 424 48.31 44.09 6.85
C GLU A 424 48.65 45.49 6.31
N GLN A 425 48.15 45.86 5.13
CA GLN A 425 48.29 47.22 4.59
C GLN A 425 47.66 48.28 5.52
N GLN A 426 46.47 48.01 6.07
CA GLN A 426 45.85 48.92 7.05
C GLN A 426 46.68 49.03 8.33
N ARG A 427 47.31 47.94 8.78
CA ARG A 427 48.19 47.95 9.95
C ARG A 427 49.45 48.78 9.69
N LEU A 428 50.10 48.58 8.55
CA LEU A 428 51.29 49.34 8.14
C LEU A 428 50.95 50.84 7.98
N MET A 429 49.79 51.16 7.39
CA MET A 429 49.31 52.54 7.26
C MET A 429 49.07 53.18 8.64
N ARG A 430 48.52 52.44 9.60
CA ARG A 430 48.36 52.90 10.99
C ARG A 430 49.69 53.07 11.71
N GLU A 431 50.66 52.19 11.50
CA GLU A 431 52.01 52.31 12.06
C GLU A 431 52.76 53.51 11.49
N GLN A 432 52.66 53.78 10.18
CA GLN A 432 53.21 55.00 9.58
C GLN A 432 52.57 56.26 10.15
N MET A 433 51.23 56.30 10.29
CA MET A 433 50.56 57.43 10.93
C MET A 433 50.98 57.62 12.39
N ARG A 434 51.29 56.53 13.10
CA ARG A 434 51.76 56.59 14.50
C ARG A 434 53.19 57.08 14.62
N GLN A 435 54.07 56.72 13.67
CA GLN A 435 55.46 57.20 13.62
C GLN A 435 55.55 58.66 13.13
N GLY A 436 54.66 59.11 12.27
CA GLY A 436 54.57 60.51 11.83
C GLY A 436 54.01 61.48 12.87
N MET A 437 53.49 60.99 14.00
CA MET A 437 52.89 61.80 15.08
C MET A 437 53.87 62.07 16.24
N PHE A 438 55.11 61.55 16.17
CA PHE A 438 56.17 61.69 17.18
C PHE A 438 57.40 62.50 16.69
N MET A 439 57.32 63.13 15.52
CA MET A 439 58.20 64.23 15.10
C MET A 439 57.41 65.53 15.15
#